data_AF-A0A1V1PGI6-F1
#
_entry.id   AF-A0A1V1PGI6-F1
#
_cell.length_a   1.000
_cell.length_b   1.000
_cell.length_c   1.000
_cell.angle_alpha   90.00
_cell.angle_beta   90.00
_cell.angle_gamma   90.00
#
_symmetry.space_group_name_H-M   'P 1'
#
loop_
_entity.id
_entity.type
_entity.pdbx_description
1 polymer ?
#
loop_
_entity_poly.entity_id
_entity_poly.type
_entity_poly.pdbx_seq_one_letter_code
_entity_poly.pdbx_strand_id
1 'polypeptide(L)'
;MIASVIASPWFIRNAIHTGNPFYPLFNSVFHHISDITEHPLYCTDMAPVFSLNSISIRKILFNESFFETVTIPIRMFFEGNDREYQYFQGQLNPMLILFVPFILQPATRQSWMKIMAAFIFFYGYVAFFTTMHQVRYLLPIFPLLCILSVYGLHGLFHMIQSSKSHLSKTGQYCVLTLLVVLFSLNIKYLYNHFQRIDPFPYISKKESRVDYLRRHLGHYQSFEYINAHLPDNSRILTLFLGQRGYYLDRVYKHEPLFGMNVLQCMVKKSHSEASFKEYIDQMDITHILTRNDILTNYLNDRFAQSDREHLNRCVQKFFHQVMSFDNYTLWGRVEIP
;
A
#
# COMPACT_ATOMS: atom_id res chain seq x y z
N MET A 1 28.93 2.93 12.86
CA MET A 1 29.32 1.50 12.84
C MET A 1 28.19 0.56 13.21
N ILE A 2 27.55 0.70 14.38
CA ILE A 2 26.49 -0.25 14.82
C ILE A 2 25.30 -0.29 13.84
N ALA A 3 24.81 0.86 13.38
CA ALA A 3 23.72 0.92 12.40
C ALA A 3 24.05 0.20 11.08
N SER A 4 25.31 0.30 10.61
CA SER A 4 25.76 -0.36 9.37
C SER A 4 25.81 -1.88 9.53
N VAL A 5 26.24 -2.38 10.69
CA VAL A 5 26.24 -3.81 10.99
C VAL A 5 24.81 -4.36 11.03
N ILE A 6 23.89 -3.65 11.69
CA ILE A 6 22.47 -4.02 11.76
C ILE A 6 21.81 -4.00 10.38
N ALA A 7 22.15 -3.04 9.52
CA ALA A 7 21.60 -2.93 8.17
C ALA A 7 22.28 -3.88 7.15
N SER A 8 23.47 -4.39 7.45
CA SER A 8 24.26 -5.19 6.50
C SER A 8 23.55 -6.42 5.93
N PRO A 9 22.72 -7.20 6.66
CA PRO A 9 22.04 -8.35 6.09
C PRO A 9 21.11 -7.97 4.93
N TRP A 10 20.48 -6.79 4.99
CA TRP A 10 19.62 -6.29 3.92
C TRP A 10 20.42 -5.88 2.68
N PHE A 11 21.52 -5.16 2.87
CA PHE A 11 22.37 -4.76 1.75
C PHE A 11 23.03 -5.97 1.07
N ILE A 12 23.48 -6.96 1.85
CA ILE A 12 24.03 -8.21 1.32
C ILE A 12 22.95 -8.97 0.55
N ARG A 13 21.77 -9.16 1.13
CA ARG A 13 20.64 -9.83 0.47
C ARG A 13 20.28 -9.14 -0.85
N ASN A 14 20.17 -7.81 -0.85
CA ASN A 14 19.87 -7.05 -2.06
C ASN A 14 20.97 -7.22 -3.10
N ALA A 15 22.24 -7.11 -2.73
CA ALA A 15 23.36 -7.33 -3.64
C ALA A 15 23.33 -8.73 -4.27
N ILE A 16 23.00 -9.78 -3.50
CA ILE A 16 22.88 -11.15 -4.02
C ILE A 16 21.71 -11.30 -4.98
N HIS A 17 20.55 -10.71 -4.69
CA HIS A 17 19.34 -10.91 -5.49
C HIS A 17 19.21 -9.97 -6.70
N THR A 18 19.70 -8.74 -6.59
CA THR A 18 19.49 -7.69 -7.59
C THR A 18 20.78 -7.12 -8.15
N GLY A 19 21.95 -7.56 -7.67
CA GLY A 19 23.24 -6.94 -7.98
C GLY A 19 23.44 -5.56 -7.36
N ASN A 20 22.41 -5.00 -6.71
CA ASN A 20 22.42 -3.66 -6.15
C ASN A 20 22.12 -3.68 -4.64
N PRO A 21 23.11 -3.41 -3.76
CA PRO A 21 22.88 -3.38 -2.32
C PRO A 21 21.85 -2.33 -1.89
N PHE A 22 21.71 -1.23 -2.63
CA PHE A 22 20.80 -0.12 -2.33
C PHE A 22 19.50 -0.16 -3.15
N TYR A 23 19.16 -1.30 -3.76
CA TYR A 23 17.96 -1.46 -4.56
C TYR A 23 16.70 -0.93 -3.85
N PRO A 24 15.80 -0.18 -4.55
CA PRO A 24 15.81 0.15 -5.98
C PRO A 24 16.56 1.46 -6.32
N LEU A 25 17.27 2.06 -5.37
CA LEU A 25 18.00 3.31 -5.59
C LEU A 25 19.28 3.05 -6.38
N PHE A 26 19.70 4.02 -7.20
CA PHE A 26 20.93 3.95 -7.99
C PHE A 26 21.01 2.76 -8.97
N ASN A 27 19.86 2.20 -9.39
CA ASN A 27 19.83 1.08 -10.33
C ASN A 27 20.64 1.35 -11.61
N SER A 28 20.65 2.57 -12.14
CA SER A 28 21.47 2.91 -13.31
C SER A 28 22.97 2.69 -13.08
N VAL A 29 23.47 3.03 -11.89
CA VAL A 29 24.88 2.86 -11.54
C VAL A 29 25.23 1.38 -11.39
N PHE A 30 24.38 0.62 -10.68
CA PHE A 30 24.65 -0.79 -10.41
C PHE A 30 24.35 -1.71 -11.61
N HIS A 31 23.38 -1.39 -12.47
CA HIS A 31 23.14 -2.13 -13.72
C HIS A 31 24.29 -2.01 -14.72
N HIS A 32 25.07 -0.93 -14.71
CA HIS A 32 26.28 -0.85 -15.52
C HIS A 32 27.43 -1.72 -14.99
N ILE A 33 27.34 -2.17 -13.74
CA ILE A 33 28.38 -2.92 -13.04
C ILE A 33 28.03 -4.42 -12.96
N SER A 34 26.75 -4.74 -12.88
CA SER A 34 26.23 -6.11 -12.89
C SER A 34 25.49 -6.38 -14.19
N ASP A 35 25.94 -7.37 -14.98
CA ASP A 35 25.28 -7.90 -16.19
C ASP A 35 23.92 -8.58 -15.87
N ILE A 36 23.03 -7.86 -15.19
CA ILE A 36 21.68 -8.32 -14.86
C ILE A 36 20.78 -7.71 -15.92
N THR A 37 20.46 -8.53 -16.91
CA THR A 37 19.49 -8.24 -17.99
C THR A 37 18.19 -7.70 -17.41
N GLU A 38 17.71 -6.59 -17.97
CA GLU A 38 16.41 -6.00 -17.65
C GLU A 38 15.32 -7.09 -17.65
N HIS A 39 14.46 -7.09 -16.64
CA HIS A 39 13.39 -8.08 -16.53
C HIS A 39 12.49 -7.98 -17.79
N PRO A 40 12.22 -9.07 -18.53
CA PRO A 40 11.48 -9.07 -19.80
C PRO A 40 9.99 -8.67 -19.70
N LEU A 41 9.56 -8.17 -18.55
CA LEU A 41 8.20 -7.69 -18.28
C LEU A 41 8.05 -6.18 -18.51
N TYR A 42 9.14 -5.48 -18.84
CA TYR A 42 9.10 -4.05 -19.12
C TYR A 42 8.93 -3.81 -20.62
N CYS A 43 7.77 -3.29 -20.98
CA CYS A 43 7.63 -2.64 -22.28
C CYS A 43 8.31 -1.27 -22.24
N THR A 44 9.46 -1.16 -22.90
CA THR A 44 10.29 0.04 -23.00
C THR A 44 9.62 1.20 -23.75
N ASP A 45 8.52 0.95 -24.47
CA ASP A 45 7.82 1.92 -25.31
C ASP A 45 6.93 2.93 -24.56
N MET A 46 6.78 2.83 -23.24
CA MET A 46 5.79 3.64 -22.50
C MET A 46 6.37 4.29 -21.26
N ALA A 47 6.24 5.61 -21.18
CA ALA A 47 6.56 6.39 -19.99
C ALA A 47 5.73 5.89 -18.79
N PRO A 48 6.32 5.75 -17.60
CA PRO A 48 5.60 5.27 -16.44
C PRO A 48 4.46 6.25 -16.09
N VAL A 49 3.22 5.74 -16.16
CA VAL A 49 1.99 6.43 -15.74
C VAL A 49 2.08 6.93 -14.28
N PHE A 50 3.03 6.39 -13.51
CA PHE A 50 3.34 6.77 -12.12
C PHE A 50 4.57 7.68 -11.95
N SER A 51 5.00 8.41 -12.98
CA SER A 51 5.95 9.53 -12.82
C SER A 51 5.30 10.80 -12.25
N LEU A 52 3.98 10.79 -12.06
CA LEU A 52 3.25 11.91 -11.46
C LEU A 52 3.63 12.08 -9.98
N ASN A 53 3.96 13.30 -9.59
CA ASN A 53 4.19 13.62 -8.18
C ASN A 53 2.90 13.39 -7.34
N SER A 54 3.06 13.22 -6.02
CA SER A 54 1.95 12.91 -5.10
C SER A 54 0.81 13.93 -5.14
N ILE A 55 1.12 15.20 -5.43
CA ILE A 55 0.15 16.30 -5.55
C ILE A 55 -0.68 16.18 -6.84
N SER A 56 -0.05 15.88 -7.97
CA SER A 56 -0.73 15.68 -9.26
C SER A 56 -1.67 14.48 -9.21
N ILE A 57 -1.27 13.40 -8.53
CA ILE A 57 -2.13 12.24 -8.28
C ILE A 57 -3.42 12.68 -7.57
N ARG A 58 -3.32 13.56 -6.56
CA ARG A 58 -4.49 14.05 -5.80
C ARG A 58 -5.47 14.82 -6.68
N LYS A 59 -4.94 15.74 -7.50
CA LYS A 59 -5.75 16.54 -8.42
C LYS A 59 -6.38 15.70 -9.54
N ILE A 60 -5.63 14.79 -10.14
CA ILE A 60 -6.08 14.04 -11.33
C ILE A 60 -7.04 12.91 -10.94
N LEU A 61 -6.74 12.15 -9.89
CA LEU A 61 -7.53 10.97 -9.53
C LEU A 61 -8.71 11.29 -8.60
N PHE A 62 -8.58 12.27 -7.72
CA PHE A 62 -9.61 12.59 -6.72
C PHE A 62 -10.24 13.96 -6.90
N ASN A 63 -9.83 14.72 -7.92
CA ASN A 63 -10.29 16.08 -8.17
C ASN A 63 -10.15 17.01 -6.95
N GLU A 64 -9.15 16.76 -6.10
CA GLU A 64 -8.89 17.57 -4.91
C GLU A 64 -8.39 18.97 -5.30
N SER A 65 -8.95 19.98 -4.66
CA SER A 65 -8.52 21.37 -4.77
C SER A 65 -7.15 21.59 -4.12
N PHE A 66 -6.56 22.76 -4.41
CA PHE A 66 -5.32 23.19 -3.78
C PHE A 66 -5.43 23.22 -2.25
N PHE A 67 -6.54 23.74 -1.72
CA PHE A 67 -6.76 23.84 -0.27
C PHE A 67 -6.93 22.47 0.39
N GLU A 68 -7.67 21.56 -0.25
CA GLU A 68 -7.79 20.17 0.22
C GLU A 68 -6.43 19.48 0.27
N THR A 69 -5.55 19.77 -0.69
CA THR A 69 -4.21 19.18 -0.75
C THR A 69 -3.28 19.76 0.33
N VAL A 70 -3.24 21.09 0.51
CA VAL A 70 -2.36 21.73 1.52
C VAL A 70 -2.81 21.41 2.94
N THR A 71 -4.10 21.14 3.15
CA THR A 71 -4.65 20.77 4.47
C THR A 71 -4.52 19.28 4.80
N ILE A 72 -3.98 18.45 3.89
CA ILE A 72 -3.74 17.01 4.13
C ILE A 72 -3.05 16.73 5.48
N PRO A 73 -1.98 17.44 5.90
CA PRO A 73 -1.33 17.15 7.19
C PRO A 73 -2.28 17.27 8.38
N ILE A 74 -3.34 18.06 8.28
CA ILE A 74 -4.39 18.17 9.30
C ILE A 74 -5.51 17.15 9.02
N ARG A 75 -6.00 17.05 7.78
CA ARG A 75 -7.09 16.14 7.37
C ARG A 75 -6.78 14.68 7.69
N MET A 76 -5.52 14.26 7.62
CA MET A 76 -5.09 12.91 8.02
C MET A 76 -5.53 12.52 9.44
N PHE A 77 -5.68 13.48 10.36
CA PHE A 77 -6.11 13.23 11.73
C PHE A 77 -7.63 13.15 11.92
N PHE A 78 -8.43 13.56 10.93
CA PHE A 78 -9.88 13.64 11.03
C PHE A 78 -10.63 12.77 10.01
N GLU A 79 -10.09 12.64 8.80
CA GLU A 79 -10.77 12.03 7.64
C GLU A 79 -10.17 10.66 7.24
N GLY A 80 -9.24 10.13 8.02
CA GLY A 80 -8.52 8.90 7.69
C GLY A 80 -9.43 7.68 7.48
N ASN A 81 -9.06 6.82 6.52
CA ASN A 81 -9.70 5.52 6.24
C ASN A 81 -8.62 4.49 5.86
N ASP A 82 -8.75 3.24 6.32
CA ASP A 82 -7.74 2.20 6.10
C ASP A 82 -7.68 1.66 4.65
N ARG A 83 -8.78 1.77 3.89
CA ARG A 83 -8.93 1.08 2.60
C ARG A 83 -8.74 2.00 1.41
N GLU A 84 -9.06 3.27 1.57
CA GLU A 84 -9.13 4.21 0.48
C GLU A 84 -7.88 5.10 0.43
N TYR A 85 -7.28 5.19 -0.77
CA TYR A 85 -6.08 6.00 -0.96
C TYR A 85 -6.36 7.50 -0.79
N GLN A 86 -7.53 7.98 -1.24
CA GLN A 86 -7.99 9.35 -1.04
C GLN A 86 -7.99 9.74 0.44
N TYR A 87 -8.29 8.79 1.33
CA TYR A 87 -8.36 9.00 2.77
C TYR A 87 -7.14 8.40 3.49
N PHE A 88 -5.97 8.51 2.86
CA PHE A 88 -4.64 8.36 3.47
C PHE A 88 -4.27 6.95 3.97
N GLN A 89 -5.10 5.92 3.73
CA GLN A 89 -4.84 4.53 4.11
C GLN A 89 -4.40 4.35 5.57
N GLY A 90 -5.14 4.98 6.48
CA GLY A 90 -4.97 4.85 7.92
C GLY A 90 -5.93 5.79 8.66
N GLN A 91 -6.40 5.38 9.83
CA GLN A 91 -7.25 6.21 10.69
C GLN A 91 -6.44 6.70 11.89
N LEU A 92 -6.17 8.01 11.91
CA LEU A 92 -5.57 8.66 13.07
C LEU A 92 -6.66 9.26 13.97
N ASN A 93 -6.30 9.50 15.22
CA ASN A 93 -7.18 10.16 16.18
C ASN A 93 -6.86 11.66 16.25
N PRO A 94 -7.87 12.55 16.20
CA PRO A 94 -7.68 14.00 16.36
C PRO A 94 -6.94 14.40 17.64
N MET A 95 -7.02 13.56 18.68
CA MET A 95 -6.31 13.75 19.95
C MET A 95 -4.81 13.99 19.76
N LEU A 96 -4.17 13.45 18.71
CA LEU A 96 -2.73 13.60 18.48
C LEU A 96 -2.30 15.04 18.17
N ILE A 97 -3.20 15.89 17.68
CA ILE A 97 -2.89 17.28 17.33
C ILE A 97 -3.71 18.31 18.11
N LEU A 98 -4.90 17.94 18.57
CA LEU A 98 -5.85 18.87 19.20
C LEU A 98 -5.26 19.59 20.43
N PHE A 99 -4.47 18.87 21.22
CA PHE A 99 -3.90 19.42 22.45
C PHE A 99 -2.52 20.05 22.26
N VAL A 100 -1.85 19.82 21.13
CA VAL A 100 -0.49 20.33 20.86
C VAL A 100 -0.37 21.86 20.98
N PRO A 101 -1.33 22.70 20.55
CA PRO A 101 -1.21 24.16 20.71
C PRO A 101 -1.02 24.62 22.16
N PHE A 102 -1.48 23.84 23.15
CA PHE A 102 -1.40 24.20 24.57
C PHE A 102 -0.02 23.96 25.20
N ILE A 103 0.96 23.41 24.46
CA ILE A 103 2.36 23.34 24.94
C ILE A 103 2.98 24.73 25.15
N LEU A 104 2.39 25.76 24.54
CA LEU A 104 2.82 27.16 24.68
C LEU A 104 2.46 27.76 26.04
N GLN A 105 1.64 27.08 26.84
CA GLN A 105 1.28 27.52 28.18
C GLN A 105 2.53 27.64 29.08
N PRO A 106 2.75 28.79 29.74
CA PRO A 106 3.97 29.02 30.54
C PRO A 106 4.24 27.94 31.59
N ALA A 107 3.19 27.38 32.18
CA ALA A 107 3.27 26.35 33.21
C ALA A 107 3.90 25.03 32.72
N THR A 108 3.81 24.73 31.42
CA THR A 108 4.26 23.45 30.84
C THR A 108 5.35 23.62 29.80
N ARG A 109 5.71 24.85 29.45
CA ARG A 109 6.63 25.17 28.36
C ARG A 109 8.05 24.72 28.69
N GLN A 110 8.59 23.80 27.91
CA GLN A 110 9.99 23.35 28.03
C GLN A 110 10.74 23.52 26.71
N SER A 111 12.05 23.82 26.77
CA SER A 111 12.86 24.09 25.57
C SER A 111 12.94 22.90 24.61
N TRP A 112 12.97 21.67 25.11
CA TRP A 112 13.00 20.46 24.28
C TRP A 112 11.73 20.28 23.43
N MET A 113 10.59 20.82 23.87
CA MET A 113 9.33 20.74 23.11
C MET A 113 9.45 21.46 21.77
N LYS A 114 10.23 22.54 21.72
CA LYS A 114 10.51 23.28 20.47
C LYS A 114 11.28 22.41 19.48
N ILE A 115 12.24 21.63 19.97
CA ILE A 115 13.04 20.71 19.14
C ILE A 115 12.14 19.61 18.58
N MET A 116 11.27 19.04 19.41
CA MET A 116 10.30 18.03 18.96
C MET A 116 9.30 18.60 17.95
N ALA A 117 8.75 19.79 18.21
CA ALA A 117 7.84 20.45 17.28
C ALA A 117 8.54 20.79 15.95
N ALA A 118 9.80 21.25 16.00
CA ALA A 118 10.60 21.51 14.80
C ALA A 118 10.88 20.22 14.02
N PHE A 119 11.18 19.11 14.70
CA PHE A 119 11.35 17.81 14.04
C PHE A 119 10.05 17.33 13.40
N ILE A 120 8.92 17.40 14.10
CA ILE A 120 7.60 17.01 13.56
C ILE A 120 7.28 17.85 12.31
N PHE A 121 7.49 19.16 12.38
CA PHE A 121 7.28 20.06 11.25
C PHE A 121 8.19 19.73 10.07
N PHE A 122 9.50 19.63 10.31
CA PHE A 122 10.48 19.37 9.25
C PHE A 122 10.28 18.00 8.61
N TYR A 123 10.11 16.95 9.42
CA TYR A 123 9.85 15.60 8.92
C TYR A 123 8.51 15.54 8.17
N GLY A 124 7.46 16.14 8.72
CA GLY A 124 6.15 16.23 8.06
C GLY A 124 6.21 16.97 6.74
N TYR A 125 6.96 18.08 6.67
CA TYR A 125 7.22 18.82 5.44
C TYR A 125 7.93 17.95 4.39
N VAL A 126 9.03 17.29 4.77
CA VAL A 126 9.76 16.40 3.86
C VAL A 126 8.85 15.25 3.39
N ALA A 127 8.13 14.61 4.31
CA ALA A 127 7.21 13.52 3.97
C ALA A 127 6.10 13.98 3.02
N PHE A 128 5.54 15.17 3.23
CA PHE A 128 4.50 15.74 2.37
C PHE A 128 4.98 15.89 0.92
N PHE A 129 6.17 16.42 0.70
CA PHE A 129 6.67 16.66 -0.67
C PHE A 129 7.32 15.44 -1.34
N THR A 130 7.79 14.46 -0.56
CA THR A 130 8.59 13.34 -1.10
C THR A 130 7.87 12.00 -1.13
N THR A 131 6.75 11.85 -0.40
CA THR A 131 6.06 10.56 -0.27
C THR A 131 4.64 10.61 -0.80
N MET A 132 4.04 9.42 -0.91
CA MET A 132 2.61 9.29 -1.15
C MET A 132 1.88 9.63 0.14
N HIS A 133 0.94 10.58 0.13
CA HIS A 133 0.24 11.08 1.33
C HIS A 133 -0.55 9.98 2.07
N GLN A 134 0.13 9.13 2.83
CA GLN A 134 -0.41 8.01 3.60
C GLN A 134 0.10 8.08 5.03
N VAL A 135 -0.73 7.65 5.96
CA VAL A 135 -0.45 7.73 7.40
C VAL A 135 0.85 7.02 7.79
N ARG A 136 1.17 5.88 7.15
CA ARG A 136 2.38 5.10 7.46
C ARG A 136 3.70 5.84 7.26
N TYR A 137 3.75 6.88 6.41
CA TYR A 137 4.97 7.67 6.24
C TYR A 137 5.19 8.69 7.36
N LEU A 138 4.19 8.93 8.21
CA LEU A 138 4.31 9.79 9.39
C LEU A 138 4.63 8.99 10.67
N LEU A 139 4.88 7.69 10.57
CA LEU A 139 5.12 6.82 11.72
C LEU A 139 6.23 7.33 12.65
N PRO A 140 7.36 7.90 12.16
CA PRO A 140 8.41 8.43 13.04
C PRO A 140 7.99 9.62 13.91
N ILE A 141 6.97 10.39 13.51
CA ILE A 141 6.54 11.57 14.28
C ILE A 141 5.45 11.26 15.32
N PHE A 142 4.78 10.10 15.24
CA PHE A 142 3.70 9.77 16.17
C PHE A 142 4.10 9.72 17.64
N PRO A 143 5.23 9.10 18.04
CA PRO A 143 5.63 9.12 19.45
C PRO A 143 5.83 10.55 19.98
N LEU A 144 6.40 11.43 19.14
CA LEU A 144 6.64 12.82 19.49
C LEU A 144 5.33 13.61 19.62
N LEU A 145 4.39 13.38 18.71
CA LEU A 145 3.04 13.96 18.78
C LEU A 145 2.29 13.50 20.02
N CYS A 146 2.38 12.22 20.40
CA CYS A 146 1.78 11.72 21.65
C CYS A 146 2.31 12.47 22.87
N ILE A 147 3.64 12.62 22.97
CA ILE A 147 4.27 13.35 24.08
C ILE A 147 3.79 14.81 24.10
N LEU A 148 3.88 15.53 22.98
CA LEU A 148 3.46 16.93 22.92
C LEU A 148 1.97 17.11 23.20
N SER A 149 1.13 16.18 22.74
CA SER A 149 -0.31 16.21 22.99
C SER A 149 -0.65 16.02 24.47
N VAL A 150 0.01 15.10 25.17
CA VAL A 150 -0.18 14.90 26.62
C VAL A 150 0.29 16.11 27.43
N TYR A 151 1.45 16.68 27.10
CA TYR A 151 1.92 17.92 27.75
C TYR A 151 1.00 19.11 27.45
N GLY A 152 0.49 19.20 26.22
CA GLY A 152 -0.51 20.19 25.84
C GLY A 152 -1.80 20.04 26.63
N LEU A 153 -2.29 18.81 26.81
CA LEU A 153 -3.46 18.52 27.65
C LEU A 153 -3.21 18.95 29.10
N HIS A 154 -2.02 18.69 29.65
CA HIS A 154 -1.65 19.17 30.98
C HIS A 154 -1.64 20.72 31.06
N GLY A 155 -1.11 21.40 30.04
CA GLY A 155 -1.14 22.86 29.94
C GLY A 155 -2.56 23.43 29.88
N LEU A 156 -3.45 22.79 29.12
CA LEU A 156 -4.88 23.11 29.06
C LEU A 156 -5.54 22.96 30.44
N PHE A 157 -5.30 21.85 31.14
CA PHE A 157 -5.84 21.65 32.48
C PHE A 157 -5.35 22.70 33.49
N HIS A 158 -4.06 23.06 33.45
CA HIS A 158 -3.51 24.12 34.31
C HIS A 158 -4.15 25.48 34.00
N MET A 159 -4.30 25.82 32.71
CA MET A 159 -4.97 27.04 32.28
C MET A 159 -6.40 27.12 32.82
N ILE A 160 -7.17 26.03 32.71
CA ILE A 160 -8.55 25.96 33.22
C ILE A 160 -8.57 26.09 34.76
N GLN A 161 -7.68 25.40 35.47
CA GLN A 161 -7.62 25.43 36.94
C GLN A 161 -7.18 26.78 37.52
N SER A 162 -6.34 27.53 36.79
CA SER A 162 -5.86 28.84 37.22
C SER A 162 -6.98 29.90 37.31
N SER A 163 -8.13 29.65 36.67
CA SER A 163 -9.33 30.49 36.78
C SER A 163 -10.12 30.15 38.05
N LYS A 164 -10.26 31.10 38.99
CA LYS A 164 -10.98 30.90 40.27
C LYS A 164 -12.52 30.87 40.15
N SER A 165 -13.07 30.81 38.94
CA SER A 165 -14.51 30.95 38.68
C SER A 165 -15.22 29.60 38.51
N HIS A 166 -16.55 29.58 38.61
CA HIS A 166 -17.36 28.40 38.26
C HIS A 166 -17.10 27.89 36.83
N LEU A 167 -16.65 28.75 35.92
CA LEU A 167 -16.24 28.37 34.55
C LEU A 167 -15.08 27.36 34.55
N SER A 168 -14.24 27.31 35.60
CA SER A 168 -13.16 26.33 35.71
C SER A 168 -13.69 24.90 35.84
N LYS A 169 -14.70 24.68 36.68
CA LYS A 169 -15.33 23.37 36.85
C LYS A 169 -16.03 22.93 35.57
N THR A 170 -16.79 23.82 34.93
CA THR A 170 -17.42 23.54 33.63
C THR A 170 -16.39 23.18 32.57
N GLY A 171 -15.28 23.93 32.48
CA GLY A 171 -14.20 23.65 31.55
C GLY A 171 -13.56 22.28 31.74
N GLN A 172 -13.36 21.84 32.99
CA GLN A 172 -12.86 20.50 33.29
C GLN A 172 -13.80 19.40 32.81
N TYR A 173 -15.11 19.53 33.06
CA TYR A 173 -16.10 18.58 32.56
C TYR A 173 -16.17 18.56 31.04
N CYS A 174 -16.03 19.70 30.37
CA CYS A 174 -15.96 19.77 28.91
C CYS A 174 -14.72 19.02 28.38
N VAL A 175 -13.54 19.23 28.97
CA VAL A 175 -12.32 18.51 28.58
C VAL A 175 -12.45 17.02 28.84
N LEU A 176 -13.00 16.61 29.99
CA LEU A 176 -13.22 15.20 30.30
C LEU A 176 -14.18 14.55 29.29
N THR A 177 -15.29 15.23 28.97
CA THR A 177 -16.26 14.76 27.98
C THR A 177 -15.61 14.62 26.60
N LEU A 178 -14.82 15.62 26.20
CA LEU A 178 -14.06 15.57 24.95
C LEU A 178 -13.08 14.39 24.91
N LEU A 179 -12.36 14.13 26.01
CA LEU A 179 -11.48 12.96 26.10
C LEU A 179 -12.28 11.67 25.97
N VAL A 180 -13.40 11.52 26.66
CA VAL A 180 -14.28 10.35 26.54
C VAL A 180 -14.71 10.13 25.09
N VAL A 181 -15.12 11.20 24.39
CA VAL A 181 -15.47 11.13 22.96
C VAL A 181 -14.27 10.69 22.13
N LEU A 182 -13.10 11.30 22.28
CA LEU A 182 -11.90 10.96 21.51
C LEU A 182 -11.43 9.52 21.76
N PHE A 183 -11.47 9.04 23.00
CA PHE A 183 -11.16 7.65 23.33
C PHE A 183 -12.21 6.67 22.79
N SER A 184 -13.49 7.06 22.78
CA SER A 184 -14.55 6.23 22.20
C SER A 184 -14.33 5.95 20.70
N LEU A 185 -13.71 6.89 19.97
CA LEU A 185 -13.31 6.68 18.57
C LEU A 185 -12.28 5.57 18.44
N ASN A 186 -11.29 5.49 19.33
CA ASN A 186 -10.31 4.40 19.34
C ASN A 186 -10.96 3.04 19.65
N ILE A 187 -11.89 3.02 20.61
CA ILE A 187 -12.62 1.79 20.96
C ILE A 187 -13.49 1.34 19.79
N LYS A 188 -14.20 2.27 19.13
CA LYS A 188 -14.98 1.97 17.92
C LYS A 188 -14.10 1.42 16.80
N TYR A 189 -12.94 2.03 16.57
CA TYR A 189 -11.98 1.57 15.58
C TYR A 189 -11.51 0.14 15.89
N LEU A 190 -11.06 -0.10 17.13
CA LEU A 190 -10.59 -1.40 17.58
C LEU A 190 -11.69 -2.47 17.47
N TYR A 191 -12.91 -2.14 17.90
CA TYR A 191 -14.06 -3.04 17.81
C TYR A 191 -14.36 -3.43 16.35
N ASN A 192 -14.42 -2.44 15.44
CA ASN A 192 -14.66 -2.70 14.01
C ASN A 192 -13.53 -3.53 13.38
N HIS A 193 -12.28 -3.26 13.75
CA HIS A 193 -11.14 -4.02 13.28
C HIS A 193 -11.18 -5.47 13.78
N PHE A 194 -11.51 -5.66 15.05
CA PHE A 194 -11.61 -6.97 15.69
C PHE A 194 -12.76 -7.81 15.09
N GLN A 195 -13.93 -7.19 14.87
CA GLN A 195 -15.06 -7.81 14.17
C GLN A 195 -14.71 -8.22 12.74
N ARG A 196 -13.93 -7.39 12.03
CA ARG A 196 -13.52 -7.67 10.65
C ARG A 196 -12.55 -8.86 10.56
N ILE A 197 -11.57 -8.92 11.46
CA ILE A 197 -10.58 -10.02 11.48
C ILE A 197 -11.19 -11.29 12.06
N ASP A 198 -12.18 -11.18 12.95
CA ASP A 198 -12.77 -12.28 13.70
C ASP A 198 -11.72 -13.33 14.12
N PRO A 199 -10.80 -12.97 15.04
CA PRO A 199 -9.65 -13.81 15.34
C PRO A 199 -9.97 -14.98 16.27
N PHE A 200 -11.13 -14.99 16.93
CA PHE A 200 -11.45 -15.97 17.97
C PHE A 200 -11.52 -17.42 17.45
N PRO A 201 -12.15 -17.73 16.30
CA PRO A 201 -12.15 -19.09 15.76
C PRO A 201 -10.74 -19.65 15.59
N TYR A 202 -9.81 -18.84 15.05
CA TYR A 202 -8.41 -19.23 14.88
C TYR A 202 -7.64 -19.36 16.21
N ILE A 203 -7.74 -18.37 17.11
CA ILE A 203 -7.03 -18.40 18.40
C ILE A 203 -7.54 -19.55 19.29
N SER A 204 -8.84 -19.85 19.23
CA SER A 204 -9.45 -20.96 19.97
C SER A 204 -9.24 -22.34 19.31
N LYS A 205 -8.46 -22.41 18.22
CA LYS A 205 -8.19 -23.63 17.44
C LYS A 205 -9.44 -24.30 16.85
N LYS A 206 -10.54 -23.56 16.72
CA LYS A 206 -11.76 -24.01 16.04
C LYS A 206 -11.69 -23.84 14.52
N GLU A 207 -10.76 -23.02 14.05
CA GLU A 207 -10.48 -22.76 12.64
C GLU A 207 -9.03 -23.15 12.33
N SER A 208 -8.81 -23.87 11.23
CA SER A 208 -7.45 -24.22 10.78
C SER A 208 -6.74 -23.01 10.17
N ARG A 209 -5.41 -23.07 10.05
CA ARG A 209 -4.64 -22.03 9.35
C ARG A 209 -5.10 -21.86 7.90
N VAL A 210 -5.42 -22.95 7.22
CA VAL A 210 -5.88 -22.93 5.82
C VAL A 210 -7.22 -22.20 5.72
N ASP A 211 -8.17 -22.52 6.60
CA ASP A 211 -9.49 -21.88 6.61
C ASP A 211 -9.40 -20.39 6.94
N TYR A 212 -8.57 -20.03 7.92
CA TYR A 212 -8.27 -18.63 8.25
C TYR A 212 -7.71 -17.85 7.05
N LEU A 213 -6.78 -18.46 6.30
CA LEU A 213 -6.20 -17.81 5.12
C LEU A 213 -7.21 -17.69 3.98
N ARG A 214 -8.00 -18.75 3.69
CA ARG A 214 -9.06 -18.72 2.67
C ARG A 214 -10.09 -17.62 2.94
N ARG A 215 -10.49 -17.45 4.20
CA ARG A 215 -11.41 -16.39 4.66
C ARG A 215 -10.90 -14.96 4.41
N HIS A 216 -9.59 -14.74 4.53
CA HIS A 216 -9.01 -13.39 4.48
C HIS A 216 -8.37 -13.04 3.14
N LEU A 217 -7.97 -14.05 2.37
CA LEU A 217 -7.19 -13.91 1.15
C LEU A 217 -7.96 -14.58 0.01
N GLY A 218 -8.72 -13.80 -0.75
CA GLY A 218 -9.53 -14.36 -1.85
C GLY A 218 -8.72 -15.11 -2.92
N HIS A 219 -7.42 -14.82 -3.08
CA HIS A 219 -6.53 -15.52 -4.01
C HIS A 219 -5.95 -16.84 -3.45
N TYR A 220 -6.15 -17.12 -2.15
CA TYR A 220 -5.45 -18.22 -1.48
C TYR A 220 -5.88 -19.59 -1.99
N GLN A 221 -7.16 -19.76 -2.36
CA GLN A 221 -7.61 -21.01 -3.01
C GLN A 221 -6.88 -21.27 -4.33
N SER A 222 -6.64 -20.23 -5.13
CA SER A 222 -5.86 -20.36 -6.37
C SER A 222 -4.42 -20.78 -6.10
N PHE A 223 -3.81 -20.26 -5.03
CA PHE A 223 -2.44 -20.65 -4.65
C PHE A 223 -2.37 -22.08 -4.15
N GLU A 224 -3.34 -22.51 -3.35
CA GLU A 224 -3.42 -23.89 -2.88
C GLU A 224 -3.54 -24.88 -4.05
N TYR A 225 -4.39 -24.56 -5.03
CA TYR A 225 -4.51 -25.36 -6.24
C TYR A 225 -3.20 -25.40 -7.03
N ILE A 226 -2.56 -24.25 -7.25
CA ILE A 226 -1.29 -24.16 -7.98
C ILE A 226 -0.20 -25.00 -7.30
N ASN A 227 -0.04 -24.85 -5.99
CA ASN A 227 1.00 -25.55 -5.23
C ASN A 227 0.78 -27.07 -5.22
N ALA A 228 -0.47 -27.52 -5.30
CA ALA A 228 -0.83 -28.94 -5.29
C ALA A 228 -0.81 -29.61 -6.68
N HIS A 229 -1.14 -28.89 -7.75
CA HIS A 229 -1.42 -29.50 -9.06
C HIS A 229 -0.43 -29.13 -10.16
N LEU A 230 0.24 -27.98 -10.07
CA LEU A 230 1.16 -27.57 -11.13
C LEU A 230 2.57 -28.15 -10.92
N PRO A 231 3.29 -28.54 -11.99
CA PRO A 231 4.69 -28.94 -11.90
C PRO A 231 5.59 -27.88 -11.27
N ASP A 232 6.70 -28.30 -10.63
CA ASP A 232 7.63 -27.40 -9.93
C ASP A 232 8.32 -26.37 -10.86
N ASN A 233 8.47 -26.70 -12.14
CA ASN A 233 9.03 -25.80 -13.15
C ASN A 233 8.02 -24.77 -13.68
N SER A 234 6.79 -24.74 -13.14
CA SER A 234 5.77 -23.77 -13.54
C SER A 234 6.17 -22.34 -13.16
N ARG A 235 6.03 -21.44 -14.13
CA ARG A 235 6.32 -20.00 -14.03
C ARG A 235 5.03 -19.21 -14.16
N ILE A 236 4.61 -18.55 -13.09
CA ILE A 236 3.30 -17.91 -12.95
C ILE A 236 3.44 -16.39 -13.11
N LEU A 237 2.78 -15.80 -14.09
CA LEU A 237 2.60 -14.35 -14.16
C LEU A 237 1.39 -13.94 -13.32
N THR A 238 1.57 -13.07 -12.33
CA THR A 238 0.45 -12.55 -11.52
C THR A 238 -0.01 -11.19 -12.04
N LEU A 239 -1.29 -11.05 -12.39
CA LEU A 239 -1.90 -9.79 -12.85
C LEU A 239 -2.97 -9.31 -11.86
N PHE A 240 -2.81 -8.09 -11.35
CA PHE A 240 -3.71 -7.45 -10.36
C PHE A 240 -3.84 -8.16 -9.00
N LEU A 241 -2.83 -8.95 -8.60
CA LEU A 241 -2.77 -9.57 -7.27
C LEU A 241 -2.11 -8.70 -6.19
N GLY A 242 -1.63 -7.49 -6.52
CA GLY A 242 -1.06 -6.57 -5.54
C GLY A 242 0.27 -7.03 -4.94
N GLN A 243 1.13 -7.68 -5.75
CA GLN A 243 2.42 -8.25 -5.33
C GLN A 243 2.32 -9.32 -4.22
N ARG A 244 1.14 -9.92 -4.05
CA ARG A 244 0.90 -10.95 -3.04
C ARG A 244 1.33 -12.32 -3.58
N GLY A 245 2.61 -12.65 -3.46
CA GLY A 245 3.16 -13.95 -3.88
C GLY A 245 3.64 -14.85 -2.74
N TYR A 246 3.50 -14.43 -1.47
CA TYR A 246 4.15 -15.07 -0.32
C TYR A 246 3.77 -16.55 -0.11
N TYR A 247 2.55 -16.96 -0.47
CA TYR A 247 2.07 -18.34 -0.31
C TYR A 247 2.11 -19.14 -1.62
N LEU A 248 2.75 -18.62 -2.66
CA LEU A 248 2.88 -19.28 -3.94
C LEU A 248 4.20 -20.05 -3.98
N ASP A 249 4.13 -21.38 -3.99
CA ASP A 249 5.29 -22.28 -3.94
C ASP A 249 5.81 -22.60 -5.35
N ARG A 250 5.63 -21.67 -6.30
CA ARG A 250 6.08 -21.76 -7.69
C ARG A 250 6.83 -20.49 -8.05
N VAL A 251 7.72 -20.57 -9.04
CA VAL A 251 8.39 -19.38 -9.56
C VAL A 251 7.32 -18.44 -10.11
N TYR A 252 7.31 -17.20 -9.66
CA TYR A 252 6.34 -16.22 -10.10
C TYR A 252 6.99 -14.90 -10.51
N LYS A 253 6.32 -14.26 -11.45
CA LYS A 253 6.68 -12.97 -12.03
C LYS A 253 5.57 -11.99 -11.71
N HIS A 254 5.96 -10.82 -11.21
CA HIS A 254 5.04 -9.71 -10.97
C HIS A 254 5.62 -8.45 -11.59
N GLU A 255 4.76 -7.57 -12.08
CA GLU A 255 5.15 -6.28 -12.62
C GLU A 255 4.81 -5.18 -11.60
N PRO A 256 5.69 -4.18 -11.39
CA PRO A 256 5.52 -3.17 -10.34
C PRO A 256 4.22 -2.37 -10.42
N LEU A 257 3.69 -2.11 -11.62
CA LEU A 257 2.40 -1.46 -11.86
C LEU A 257 1.24 -2.46 -11.91
N PHE A 258 1.32 -3.51 -11.09
CA PHE A 258 0.27 -4.52 -10.91
C PHE A 258 -0.10 -5.29 -12.18
N GLY A 259 0.78 -5.31 -13.19
CA GLY A 259 0.54 -5.99 -14.47
C GLY A 259 -0.08 -5.09 -15.54
N MET A 260 -0.29 -3.80 -15.27
CA MET A 260 -0.89 -2.87 -16.23
C MET A 260 -0.02 -2.71 -17.50
N ASN A 261 1.30 -2.58 -17.34
CA ASN A 261 2.22 -2.45 -18.47
C ASN A 261 2.22 -3.72 -19.33
N VAL A 262 2.27 -4.89 -18.68
CA VAL A 262 2.23 -6.18 -19.37
C VAL A 262 0.95 -6.29 -20.19
N LEU A 263 -0.19 -5.94 -19.58
CA LEU A 263 -1.50 -6.02 -20.23
C LEU A 263 -1.64 -5.03 -21.39
N GLN A 264 -1.17 -3.79 -21.24
CA GLN A 264 -1.12 -2.82 -22.35
C GLN A 264 -0.35 -3.37 -23.55
N CYS A 265 0.77 -4.04 -23.31
CA CYS A 265 1.55 -4.65 -24.37
C CYS A 265 0.91 -5.90 -24.95
N MET A 266 0.28 -6.74 -24.12
CA MET A 266 -0.54 -7.84 -24.61
C MET A 266 -1.62 -7.32 -25.57
N VAL A 267 -2.30 -6.22 -25.23
CA VAL A 267 -3.30 -5.60 -26.13
C VAL A 267 -2.64 -5.07 -27.41
N LYS A 268 -1.60 -4.24 -27.31
CA LYS A 268 -0.88 -3.67 -28.48
C LYS A 268 -0.36 -4.75 -29.43
N LYS A 269 0.14 -5.86 -28.89
CA LYS A 269 0.70 -6.98 -29.67
C LYS A 269 -0.39 -7.92 -30.20
N SER A 270 -1.59 -7.93 -29.60
CA SER A 270 -2.70 -8.80 -30.02
C SER A 270 -3.24 -8.53 -31.42
N HIS A 271 -2.91 -7.40 -32.03
CA HIS A 271 -3.24 -7.12 -33.44
C HIS A 271 -2.50 -8.03 -34.43
N SER A 272 -1.41 -8.68 -34.01
CA SER A 272 -0.69 -9.67 -34.81
C SER A 272 -0.39 -10.89 -33.94
N GLU A 273 -0.96 -12.05 -34.31
CA GLU A 273 -0.75 -13.29 -33.56
C GLU A 273 0.73 -13.66 -33.41
N ALA A 274 1.53 -13.43 -34.45
CA ALA A 274 2.98 -13.68 -34.41
C ALA A 274 3.68 -12.77 -33.39
N SER A 275 3.31 -11.49 -33.34
CA SER A 275 3.89 -10.54 -32.40
C SER A 275 3.42 -10.80 -30.96
N PHE A 276 2.17 -11.23 -30.78
CA PHE A 276 1.66 -11.66 -29.48
C PHE A 276 2.39 -12.91 -28.99
N LYS A 277 2.56 -13.92 -29.84
CA LYS A 277 3.29 -15.15 -29.51
C LYS A 277 4.73 -14.82 -29.11
N GLU A 278 5.45 -14.05 -29.92
CA GLU A 278 6.83 -13.64 -29.63
C GLU A 278 6.92 -12.95 -28.27
N TYR A 279 5.97 -12.06 -27.95
CA TYR A 279 5.94 -11.36 -26.67
C TYR A 279 5.68 -12.30 -25.48
N ILE A 280 4.72 -13.22 -25.59
CA ILE A 280 4.47 -14.24 -24.54
C ILE A 280 5.69 -15.16 -24.37
N ASP A 281 6.33 -15.57 -25.47
CA ASP A 281 7.51 -16.43 -25.47
C ASP A 281 8.68 -15.74 -24.74
N GLN A 282 8.91 -14.45 -25.00
CA GLN A 282 9.93 -13.63 -24.33
C GLN A 282 9.70 -13.48 -22.82
N MET A 283 8.45 -13.48 -22.36
CA MET A 283 8.14 -13.37 -20.94
C MET A 283 8.52 -14.62 -20.13
N ASP A 284 8.82 -15.75 -20.76
CA ASP A 284 9.21 -17.00 -20.10
C ASP A 284 8.21 -17.36 -18.96
N ILE A 285 6.94 -17.51 -19.36
CA ILE A 285 5.81 -17.86 -18.48
C ILE A 285 5.11 -19.12 -19.00
N THR A 286 4.56 -19.87 -18.06
CA THR A 286 3.73 -21.06 -18.33
C THR A 286 2.26 -20.82 -18.00
N HIS A 287 1.98 -19.94 -17.03
CA HIS A 287 0.64 -19.65 -16.57
C HIS A 287 0.47 -18.16 -16.28
N ILE A 288 -0.78 -17.69 -16.35
CA ILE A 288 -1.19 -16.34 -15.93
C ILE A 288 -2.29 -16.49 -14.89
N LEU A 289 -2.08 -15.94 -13.69
CA LEU A 289 -3.09 -15.83 -12.67
C LEU A 289 -3.63 -14.40 -12.64
N THR A 290 -4.92 -14.24 -12.90
CA THR A 290 -5.59 -12.94 -12.99
C THR A 290 -6.59 -12.73 -11.88
N ARG A 291 -6.73 -11.48 -11.42
CA ARG A 291 -7.90 -11.03 -10.66
C ARG A 291 -8.90 -10.34 -11.61
N ASN A 292 -10.02 -11.02 -11.87
CA ASN A 292 -10.94 -10.77 -12.98
C ASN A 292 -11.75 -9.47 -12.85
N ASP A 293 -12.18 -9.10 -11.65
CA ASP A 293 -12.94 -7.86 -11.40
C ASP A 293 -12.10 -6.62 -11.78
N ILE A 294 -10.84 -6.59 -11.33
CA ILE A 294 -9.93 -5.49 -11.66
C ILE A 294 -9.51 -5.51 -13.13
N LEU A 295 -9.18 -6.71 -13.65
CA LEU A 295 -8.81 -6.88 -15.06
C LEU A 295 -9.90 -6.37 -16.00
N THR A 296 -11.15 -6.74 -15.74
CA THR A 296 -12.30 -6.36 -16.59
C THR A 296 -12.53 -4.86 -16.57
N ASN A 297 -12.55 -4.24 -15.37
CA ASN A 297 -12.70 -2.78 -15.24
C ASN A 297 -11.57 -2.05 -15.97
N TYR A 298 -10.31 -2.47 -15.75
CA TYR A 298 -9.17 -1.87 -16.41
C TYR A 298 -9.25 -1.95 -17.94
N LEU A 299 -9.64 -3.12 -18.48
CA LEU A 299 -9.77 -3.30 -19.93
C LEU A 299 -10.88 -2.42 -20.51
N ASN A 300 -12.03 -2.35 -19.83
CA ASN A 300 -13.18 -1.56 -20.27
C ASN A 300 -12.90 -0.04 -20.25
N ASP A 301 -12.17 0.44 -19.24
CA ASP A 301 -11.88 1.86 -19.05
C ASP A 301 -10.78 2.38 -20.01
N ARG A 302 -9.91 1.49 -20.49
CA ARG A 302 -8.68 1.88 -21.21
C ARG A 302 -8.65 1.53 -22.69
N PHE A 303 -9.41 0.54 -23.14
CA PHE A 303 -9.29 0.03 -24.51
C PHE A 303 -10.63 -0.05 -25.23
N ALA A 304 -10.58 0.20 -26.54
CA ALA A 304 -11.73 0.04 -27.42
C ALA A 304 -12.21 -1.42 -27.42
N GLN A 305 -13.48 -1.61 -27.78
CA GLN A 305 -14.08 -2.95 -27.91
C GLN A 305 -13.29 -3.85 -28.87
N SER A 306 -12.82 -3.32 -30.00
CA SER A 306 -12.01 -4.05 -30.99
C SER A 306 -10.71 -4.60 -30.41
N ASP A 307 -10.03 -3.83 -29.57
CA ASP A 307 -8.75 -4.20 -28.99
C ASP A 307 -8.93 -5.29 -27.92
N ARG A 308 -10.01 -5.19 -27.15
CA ARG A 308 -10.42 -6.24 -26.20
C ARG A 308 -10.75 -7.55 -26.92
N GLU A 309 -11.39 -7.49 -28.09
CA GLU A 309 -11.69 -8.67 -28.91
C GLU A 309 -10.42 -9.30 -29.54
N HIS A 310 -9.47 -8.48 -29.99
CA HIS A 310 -8.15 -8.96 -30.44
C HIS A 310 -7.39 -9.67 -29.31
N LEU A 311 -7.34 -9.05 -28.13
CA LEU A 311 -6.72 -9.64 -26.95
C LEU A 311 -7.39 -10.98 -26.60
N ASN A 312 -8.72 -11.01 -26.51
CA ASN A 312 -9.43 -12.23 -26.13
C ASN A 312 -9.18 -13.38 -27.12
N ARG A 313 -9.20 -13.10 -28.44
CA ARG A 313 -8.83 -14.10 -29.46
C ARG A 313 -7.42 -14.67 -29.24
N CYS A 314 -6.44 -13.80 -29.02
CA CYS A 314 -5.07 -14.24 -28.78
C CYS A 314 -4.94 -15.04 -27.47
N VAL A 315 -5.54 -14.55 -26.37
CA VAL A 315 -5.51 -15.25 -25.08
C VAL A 315 -6.15 -16.63 -25.21
N GLN A 316 -7.31 -16.76 -25.85
CA GLN A 316 -7.97 -18.07 -26.05
C GLN A 316 -7.19 -19.02 -26.96
N LYS A 317 -6.36 -18.49 -27.87
CA LYS A 317 -5.51 -19.30 -28.77
C LYS A 317 -4.26 -19.82 -28.07
N PHE A 318 -3.61 -18.97 -27.28
CA PHE A 318 -2.32 -19.29 -26.64
C PHE A 318 -2.44 -19.78 -25.19
N PHE A 319 -3.61 -19.61 -24.57
CA PHE A 319 -3.88 -20.05 -23.21
C PHE A 319 -5.25 -20.72 -23.11
N HIS A 320 -5.33 -21.72 -22.25
CA HIS A 320 -6.59 -22.35 -21.85
C HIS A 320 -6.86 -22.07 -20.36
N GLN A 321 -8.13 -22.00 -19.99
CA GLN A 321 -8.49 -21.84 -18.58
C GLN A 321 -8.23 -23.16 -17.84
N VAL A 322 -7.38 -23.12 -16.81
CA VAL A 322 -7.05 -24.28 -15.95
C VAL A 322 -8.00 -24.36 -14.77
N MET A 323 -8.25 -23.22 -14.11
CA MET A 323 -9.15 -23.14 -12.96
C MET A 323 -9.73 -21.73 -12.82
N SER A 324 -10.88 -21.62 -12.15
CA SER A 324 -11.47 -20.33 -11.76
C SER A 324 -12.14 -20.47 -10.40
N PHE A 325 -11.74 -19.62 -9.45
CA PHE A 325 -12.34 -19.52 -8.11
C PHE A 325 -12.70 -18.06 -7.85
N ASP A 326 -13.98 -17.79 -7.57
CA ASP A 326 -14.53 -16.44 -7.35
C ASP A 326 -14.08 -15.44 -8.45
N ASN A 327 -13.27 -14.45 -8.07
CA ASN A 327 -12.74 -13.42 -8.94
C ASN A 327 -11.34 -13.74 -9.49
N TYR A 328 -10.88 -14.99 -9.41
CA TYR A 328 -9.53 -15.36 -9.82
C TYR A 328 -9.55 -16.48 -10.87
N THR A 329 -8.82 -16.27 -11.97
CA THR A 329 -8.69 -17.27 -13.03
C THR A 329 -7.23 -17.57 -13.31
N LEU A 330 -6.91 -18.86 -13.38
CA LEU A 330 -5.61 -19.35 -13.84
C LEU A 330 -5.72 -19.78 -15.29
N TRP A 331 -4.85 -19.22 -16.12
CA TRP A 331 -4.70 -19.55 -17.53
C TRP A 331 -3.40 -20.33 -17.71
N GLY A 332 -3.44 -21.49 -18.33
CA GLY A 332 -2.28 -22.31 -18.68
C GLY A 332 -1.93 -22.13 -20.15
N ARG A 333 -0.64 -22.03 -20.47
CA ARG A 333 -0.18 -21.90 -21.86
C ARG A 333 -0.51 -23.17 -22.63
N VAL A 334 -1.02 -23.02 -23.84
CA VAL A 334 -1.21 -24.14 -24.76
C VAL A 334 0.16 -24.51 -25.32
N GLU A 335 0.57 -25.77 -25.16
CA GLU A 335 1.72 -26.29 -25.87
C GLU A 335 1.35 -26.36 -27.36
N ILE A 336 1.83 -25.39 -28.13
CA ILE A 336 1.67 -25.40 -29.58
C ILE A 336 2.82 -26.26 -30.12
N PRO A 337 2.53 -27.38 -30.81
CA PRO A 337 3.53 -28.30 -31.33
C PRO A 337 4.49 -27.67 -32.34
#